data_AF-A0A2E9T0L5-F1
#
_entry.id   AF-A0A2E9T0L5-F1
#
_cell.length_a   1.000
_cell.length_b   1.000
_cell.length_c   1.000
_cell.angle_alpha   90.00
_cell.angle_beta   90.00
_cell.angle_gamma   90.00
#
_symmetry.space_group_name_H-M   'P 1'
#
loop_
_entity.id
_entity.type
_entity.pdbx_description
1 polymer ?
#
loop_
_entity_poly.entity_id
_entity_poly.type
_entity_poly.pdbx_seq_one_letter_code
_entity_poly.pdbx_strand_id
1 'polypeptide(L)'
;MWLFIALLLIACDKKHTTLEQLQNKQPDLIIDNAEFYLNSCQSLSGVFNDAGKITSRVIVTFPTRLMSYCSEERTQLSYDGTYLTVKLCRTAFAAGGCGLERYRSKDFQHWQEYIGITWVNNEQYEAWRLLGSSSTKADEINKVIP
;
A
#
# COMPACT_ATOMS: atom_id res chain seq x y z
N MET A 1 49.52 -19.24 -3.11
CA MET A 1 48.43 -19.20 -4.09
C MET A 1 47.12 -19.21 -3.31
N TRP A 2 46.57 -18.04 -3.00
CA TRP A 2 45.31 -17.91 -2.26
C TRP A 2 44.32 -17.17 -3.15
N LEU A 3 43.15 -17.79 -3.34
CA LEU A 3 42.10 -17.35 -4.25
C LEU A 3 41.55 -15.98 -3.83
N PHE A 4 41.59 -15.04 -4.77
CA PHE A 4 40.63 -13.94 -4.86
C PHE A 4 39.40 -14.38 -5.66
N ILE A 5 38.35 -13.55 -5.62
CA ILE A 5 37.13 -13.53 -6.45
C ILE A 5 35.92 -14.17 -5.76
N ALA A 6 34.74 -13.56 -5.65
CA ALA A 6 34.28 -12.17 -5.68
C ALA A 6 32.83 -12.25 -5.16
N LEU A 7 32.46 -11.47 -4.14
CA LEU A 7 31.05 -11.28 -3.80
C LEU A 7 30.40 -10.46 -4.93
N LEU A 8 29.64 -11.12 -5.80
CA LEU A 8 28.67 -10.48 -6.67
C LEU A 8 27.51 -9.99 -5.79
N LEU A 9 27.66 -8.77 -5.25
CA LEU A 9 26.54 -7.98 -4.77
C LEU A 9 25.70 -7.61 -6.00
N ILE A 10 24.67 -8.41 -6.28
CA ILE A 10 23.59 -8.01 -7.17
C ILE A 10 22.85 -6.88 -6.45
N ALA A 11 23.27 -5.65 -6.72
CA ALA A 11 22.51 -4.47 -6.38
C ALA A 11 21.19 -4.57 -7.16
N CYS A 12 20.11 -4.93 -6.46
CA CYS A 12 18.77 -4.89 -6.98
C CYS A 12 18.42 -3.40 -7.12
N ASP A 13 18.73 -2.86 -8.30
CA ASP A 13 18.45 -1.46 -8.63
C ASP A 13 16.93 -1.28 -8.60
N LYS A 14 16.44 -0.63 -7.54
CA LYS A 14 15.02 -0.30 -7.40
C LYS A 14 14.72 0.70 -8.52
N LYS A 15 14.15 0.23 -9.63
CA LYS A 15 13.62 1.11 -10.68
C LYS A 15 12.59 2.04 -10.03
N HIS A 16 12.99 3.29 -9.81
CA HIS A 16 12.07 4.34 -9.45
C HIS A 16 11.13 4.58 -10.63
N THR A 17 9.83 4.40 -10.42
CA THR A 17 8.82 4.71 -11.43
C THR A 17 8.89 6.20 -11.79
N THR A 18 9.20 6.51 -13.04
CA THR A 18 9.32 7.91 -13.50
C THR A 18 7.96 8.52 -13.84
N LEU A 19 7.87 9.85 -13.84
CA LEU A 19 6.66 10.57 -14.20
C LEU A 19 6.18 10.23 -15.63
N GLU A 20 7.11 10.05 -16.57
CA GLU A 20 6.82 9.60 -17.95
C GLU A 20 6.22 8.19 -18.02
N GLN A 21 6.61 7.29 -17.10
CA GLN A 21 6.04 5.94 -17.02
C GLN A 21 4.61 5.96 -16.49
N LEU A 22 4.30 6.85 -15.53
CA LEU A 22 2.94 7.02 -15.00
C LEU A 22 2.00 7.64 -16.04
N GLN A 23 2.48 8.60 -16.85
CA GLN A 23 1.68 9.25 -17.89
C GLN A 23 1.19 8.29 -18.99
N ASN A 24 1.90 7.19 -19.24
CA ASN A 24 1.49 6.18 -20.21
C ASN A 24 0.62 5.06 -19.62
N LYS A 25 0.42 5.04 -18.29
CA LYS A 25 -0.46 4.09 -17.60
C LYS A 25 -1.80 4.77 -17.34
N GLN A 26 -2.91 4.04 -17.51
CA GLN A 26 -4.19 4.53 -17.00
C GLN A 26 -4.16 4.56 -15.46
N PRO A 27 -4.59 5.65 -14.81
CA PRO A 27 -4.65 5.71 -13.35
C PRO A 27 -5.60 4.66 -12.79
N ASP A 28 -5.22 4.06 -11.67
CA ASP A 28 -6.03 3.05 -10.98
C ASP A 28 -7.20 3.71 -10.23
N LEU A 29 -7.04 4.98 -9.83
CA LEU A 29 -8.10 5.81 -9.26
C LEU A 29 -7.82 7.30 -9.52
N ILE A 30 -8.87 8.08 -9.74
CA ILE A 30 -8.80 9.54 -9.81
C ILE A 30 -9.69 10.11 -8.70
N ILE A 31 -9.16 11.04 -7.92
CA ILE A 31 -9.91 11.79 -6.90
C ILE A 31 -9.63 13.27 -7.15
N ASP A 32 -10.68 14.03 -7.48
CA ASP A 32 -10.58 15.42 -7.89
C ASP A 32 -9.54 15.61 -9.02
N ASN A 33 -8.47 16.38 -8.76
CA ASN A 33 -7.36 16.63 -9.68
C ASN A 33 -6.10 15.79 -9.38
N ALA A 34 -6.25 14.70 -8.62
CA ALA A 34 -5.17 13.80 -8.27
C ALA A 34 -5.39 12.41 -8.90
N GLU A 35 -4.34 11.90 -9.52
CA GLU A 35 -4.31 10.58 -10.15
C GLU A 35 -3.47 9.64 -9.29
N PHE A 36 -3.99 8.44 -9.04
CA PHE A 36 -3.37 7.46 -8.16
C PHE A 36 -3.03 6.19 -8.92
N TYR A 37 -1.82 5.70 -8.68
CA TYR A 37 -1.24 4.58 -9.38
C TYR A 37 -0.73 3.55 -8.39
N LEU A 38 -1.40 2.40 -8.36
CA LEU A 38 -1.00 1.26 -7.57
C LEU A 38 0.07 0.47 -8.34
N ASN A 39 1.28 0.46 -7.78
CA ASN A 39 2.43 -0.22 -8.36
C ASN A 39 2.52 -1.61 -7.74
N SER A 40 1.58 -2.48 -8.12
CA SER A 40 1.43 -3.82 -7.55
C SER A 40 1.27 -3.75 -6.01
N CYS A 41 1.77 -4.74 -5.27
CA CYS A 41 1.79 -4.71 -3.81
C CYS A 41 2.96 -3.89 -3.22
N GLN A 42 3.68 -3.09 -4.00
CA GLN A 42 4.91 -2.44 -3.52
C GLN A 42 4.65 -1.02 -3.00
N SER A 43 3.94 -0.22 -3.78
CA SER A 43 3.72 1.19 -3.45
C SER A 43 2.47 1.74 -4.11
N LEU A 44 2.02 2.88 -3.59
CA LEU A 44 1.07 3.75 -4.24
C LEU A 44 1.78 5.05 -4.61
N SER A 45 1.69 5.44 -5.87
CA SER A 45 2.16 6.74 -6.36
C SER A 45 0.98 7.65 -6.65
N GLY A 46 1.21 8.96 -6.54
CA GLY A 46 0.24 9.99 -6.89
C GLY A 46 0.84 11.03 -7.82
N VAL A 47 0.01 11.52 -8.73
CA VAL A 47 0.25 12.72 -9.53
C VAL A 47 -0.75 13.77 -9.08
N PHE A 48 -0.26 14.93 -8.66
CA PHE A 48 -1.03 16.03 -8.10
C PHE A 48 -0.87 17.26 -8.98
N ASN A 49 -1.98 17.98 -9.22
CA ASN A 49 -1.96 19.28 -9.88
C ASN A 49 -2.30 20.39 -8.89
N ASP A 50 -1.27 20.97 -8.27
CA ASP A 50 -1.40 22.05 -7.31
C ASP A 50 -1.21 23.39 -8.05
N ALA A 51 -2.32 24.09 -8.31
CA ALA A 51 -2.32 25.41 -8.95
C ALA A 51 -1.55 25.47 -10.29
N GLY A 52 -1.67 24.43 -11.13
CA GLY A 52 -1.01 24.34 -12.44
C GLY A 52 0.39 23.73 -12.40
N LYS A 53 0.92 23.42 -11.21
CA LYS A 53 2.18 22.68 -11.06
C LYS A 53 1.88 21.20 -10.87
N ILE A 54 2.21 20.41 -11.89
CA ILE A 54 2.12 18.96 -11.82
C ILE A 54 3.32 18.43 -11.03
N THR A 55 3.05 17.66 -9.98
CA THR A 55 4.07 16.95 -9.20
C THR A 55 3.71 15.48 -9.10
N SER A 56 4.69 14.59 -9.10
CA SER A 56 4.47 13.18 -8.80
C SER A 56 5.36 12.74 -7.64
N ARG A 57 4.84 11.80 -6.85
CA ARG A 57 5.59 11.20 -5.73
C ARG A 57 5.03 9.83 -5.37
N VAL A 58 5.88 9.01 -4.75
CA VAL A 58 5.42 7.84 -4.01
C VAL A 58 4.71 8.32 -2.74
N ILE A 59 3.43 7.97 -2.61
CA ILE A 59 2.58 8.34 -1.47
C ILE A 59 2.84 7.40 -0.29
N VAL A 60 2.96 6.10 -0.55
CA VAL A 60 3.27 5.10 0.48
C VAL A 60 4.00 3.91 -0.13
N THR A 61 4.93 3.35 0.63
CA THR A 61 5.55 2.05 0.34
C THR A 61 5.00 1.04 1.32
N PHE A 62 4.43 -0.06 0.82
CA PHE A 62 3.85 -1.08 1.67
C PHE A 62 4.93 -2.05 2.17
N PRO A 63 4.83 -2.54 3.42
CA PRO A 63 5.76 -3.53 3.95
C PRO A 63 5.83 -4.77 3.06
N THR A 64 7.05 -5.19 2.76
CA THR A 64 7.29 -6.43 2.01
C THR A 64 7.12 -7.64 2.93
N ARG A 65 6.42 -8.67 2.45
CA ARG A 65 6.34 -9.96 3.14
C ARG A 65 7.28 -10.95 2.46
N LEU A 66 8.26 -11.45 3.23
CA LEU A 66 9.15 -12.52 2.77
C LEU A 66 8.31 -13.72 2.35
N MET A 67 8.78 -14.42 1.33
CA MET A 67 8.14 -15.64 0.82
C MET A 67 6.67 -15.44 0.41
N SER A 68 6.33 -14.29 -0.16
CA SER A 68 5.01 -14.05 -0.74
C SER A 68 5.11 -13.45 -2.13
N TYR A 69 4.08 -13.65 -2.94
CA TYR A 69 3.90 -12.97 -4.22
C TYR A 69 2.62 -12.13 -4.20
N CYS A 70 2.59 -11.08 -5.02
CA CYS A 70 1.42 -10.22 -5.18
C CYS A 70 0.46 -10.84 -6.20
N SER A 71 -0.83 -10.92 -5.85
CA SER A 71 -1.89 -11.23 -6.81
C SER A 71 -2.55 -9.92 -7.24
N GLU A 72 -2.10 -9.40 -8.38
CA GLU A 72 -2.53 -8.09 -8.88
C GLU A 72 -4.03 -8.04 -9.19
N GLU A 73 -4.61 -9.12 -9.71
CA GLU A 73 -6.04 -9.24 -10.03
C GLU A 73 -6.97 -9.04 -8.82
N ARG A 74 -6.46 -9.25 -7.60
CA ARG A 74 -7.23 -9.14 -6.35
C ARG A 74 -6.81 -7.95 -5.50
N THR A 75 -5.91 -7.14 -6.04
CA THR A 75 -5.44 -5.92 -5.41
C THR A 75 -6.34 -4.77 -5.87
N GLN A 76 -6.81 -3.94 -4.94
CA GLN A 76 -7.80 -2.89 -5.22
C GLN A 76 -7.44 -1.57 -4.56
N LEU A 77 -7.70 -0.48 -5.28
CA LEU A 77 -7.69 0.88 -4.76
C LEU A 77 -9.13 1.41 -4.74
N SER A 78 -9.53 2.08 -3.66
CA SER A 78 -10.90 2.59 -3.49
C SER A 78 -10.94 3.84 -2.61
N TYR A 79 -11.93 4.69 -2.82
CA TYR A 79 -12.17 5.88 -2.00
C TYR A 79 -13.65 5.98 -1.64
N ASP A 80 -13.95 6.20 -0.36
CA ASP A 80 -15.32 6.25 0.18
C ASP A 80 -15.78 7.68 0.54
N GLY A 81 -15.01 8.70 0.15
CA GLY A 81 -15.25 10.09 0.54
C GLY A 81 -14.54 10.52 1.82
N THR A 82 -13.97 9.59 2.58
CA THR A 82 -13.17 9.89 3.78
C THR A 82 -11.78 9.26 3.72
N TYR A 83 -11.69 8.00 3.29
CA TYR A 83 -10.45 7.23 3.26
C TYR A 83 -10.14 6.73 1.87
N LEU A 84 -8.91 6.96 1.43
CA LEU A 84 -8.30 6.18 0.37
C LEU A 84 -7.87 4.85 0.95
N THR A 85 -8.48 3.76 0.51
CA THR A 85 -8.23 2.40 0.98
C THR A 85 -7.57 1.56 -0.09
N VAL A 86 -6.46 0.94 0.28
CA VAL A 86 -5.71 -0.01 -0.54
C VAL A 86 -5.92 -1.40 0.05
N LYS A 87 -6.37 -2.34 -0.78
CA LYS A 87 -6.47 -3.77 -0.45
C LYS A 87 -5.39 -4.50 -1.25
N LEU A 88 -4.42 -5.11 -0.56
CA LEU A 88 -3.38 -5.91 -1.20
C LEU A 88 -3.66 -7.38 -1.00
N CYS A 89 -3.52 -8.16 -2.06
CA CYS A 89 -3.57 -9.61 -1.99
C CYS A 89 -2.16 -10.20 -2.06
N ARG A 90 -1.64 -10.66 -0.92
CA ARG A 90 -0.35 -11.36 -0.88
C ARG A 90 -0.57 -12.84 -0.60
N THR A 91 -0.07 -13.68 -1.50
CA THR A 91 -0.14 -15.13 -1.33
C THR A 91 1.22 -15.63 -0.88
N ALA A 92 1.28 -16.28 0.28
CA ALA A 92 2.52 -16.92 0.72
C ALA A 92 2.86 -18.10 -0.20
N PHE A 93 4.15 -18.33 -0.48
CA PHE A 93 4.56 -19.46 -1.30
C PHE A 93 4.03 -20.77 -0.68
N ALA A 94 3.48 -21.64 -1.53
CA ALA A 94 2.81 -22.89 -1.16
C ALA A 94 1.50 -22.75 -0.35
N ALA A 95 1.10 -21.54 0.05
CA ALA A 95 -0.24 -21.30 0.56
C ALA A 95 -1.15 -20.93 -0.62
N GLY A 96 -2.23 -21.68 -0.86
CA GLY A 96 -3.19 -21.36 -1.93
C GLY A 96 -4.08 -20.12 -1.65
N GLY A 97 -3.82 -19.39 -0.56
CA GLY A 97 -4.70 -18.37 -0.01
C GLY A 97 -4.13 -16.96 -0.08
N CYS A 98 -5.01 -16.00 -0.35
CA CYS A 98 -4.72 -14.57 -0.32
C CYS A 98 -4.74 -14.06 1.12
N GLY A 99 -3.59 -13.67 1.65
CA GLY A 99 -3.48 -12.85 2.85
C GLY A 99 -3.88 -11.42 2.51
N LEU A 100 -5.12 -11.06 2.83
CA LEU A 100 -5.65 -9.73 2.55
C LEU A 100 -5.04 -8.71 3.52
N GLU A 101 -4.21 -7.82 3.01
CA GLU A 101 -3.71 -6.65 3.74
C GLU A 101 -4.57 -5.44 3.37
N ARG A 102 -4.91 -4.61 4.35
CA ARG A 102 -5.66 -3.37 4.13
C ARG A 102 -4.92 -2.19 4.71
N TYR A 103 -4.78 -1.14 3.92
CA TYR A 103 -4.17 0.12 4.30
C TYR A 103 -5.11 1.27 3.97
N ARG A 104 -5.09 2.34 4.77
CA ARG A 104 -5.91 3.52 4.50
C ARG A 104 -5.25 4.81 4.89
N SER A 105 -5.65 5.92 4.26
CA SER A 105 -5.23 7.26 4.61
C SER A 105 -6.34 8.28 4.33
N LYS A 106 -6.44 9.33 5.16
CA LYS A 106 -7.36 10.47 4.96
C LYS A 106 -6.69 11.64 4.21
N ASP A 107 -5.37 11.73 4.26
CA ASP A 107 -4.59 12.92 3.86
C ASP A 107 -3.43 12.58 2.92
N PHE A 108 -3.33 11.32 2.49
CA PHE A 108 -2.25 10.76 1.68
C PHE A 108 -0.87 10.84 2.33
N GLN A 109 -0.77 11.15 3.62
CA GLN A 109 0.51 11.28 4.34
C GLN A 109 0.58 10.31 5.50
N HIS A 110 -0.47 10.27 6.32
CA HIS A 110 -0.58 9.37 7.45
C HIS A 110 -1.36 8.14 7.02
N TRP A 111 -0.68 7.00 7.05
CA TRP A 111 -1.24 5.72 6.65
C TRP A 111 -1.48 4.85 7.88
N GLN A 112 -2.58 4.12 7.82
CA GLN A 112 -2.92 3.11 8.81
C GLN A 112 -2.99 1.74 8.13
N GLU A 113 -2.62 0.70 8.87
CA GLU A 113 -2.84 -0.69 8.54
C GLU A 113 -3.99 -1.27 9.38
N TYR A 114 -4.77 -2.14 8.76
CA TYR A 114 -5.78 -2.93 9.46
C TYR A 114 -5.11 -4.01 10.30
N ILE A 115 -5.47 -4.08 11.58
CA ILE A 115 -4.88 -5.05 12.52
C ILE A 115 -5.89 -6.10 13.03
N GLY A 116 -7.15 -6.01 12.62
CA GLY A 116 -8.16 -7.01 12.95
C GLY A 116 -9.50 -6.42 13.38
N ILE A 117 -10.33 -7.28 13.96
CA ILE A 117 -11.61 -6.92 14.54
C ILE A 117 -11.46 -6.73 16.05
N THR A 118 -12.13 -5.70 16.58
CA THR A 118 -12.30 -5.49 18.01
C THR A 118 -13.78 -5.32 18.34
N TRP A 119 -14.13 -5.53 19.62
CA TRP A 119 -15.52 -5.49 20.10
C TRP A 119 -15.67 -4.44 21.18
N VAL A 120 -16.64 -3.54 21.02
CA VAL A 120 -16.98 -2.52 22.02
C VAL A 120 -18.48 -2.61 22.25
N ASN A 121 -18.91 -2.82 23.49
CA ASN A 121 -20.33 -2.93 23.85
C ASN A 121 -21.13 -3.91 22.97
N ASN A 122 -20.55 -5.09 22.69
CA ASN A 122 -21.14 -6.13 21.84
C ASN A 122 -21.36 -5.73 20.36
N GLU A 123 -20.74 -4.63 19.92
CA GLU A 123 -20.70 -4.20 18.53
C GLU A 123 -19.31 -4.43 17.94
N GLN A 124 -19.27 -4.76 16.65
CA GLN A 124 -18.06 -5.08 15.93
C GLN A 124 -17.42 -3.83 15.33
N TYR A 125 -16.10 -3.69 15.50
CA TYR A 125 -15.30 -2.60 14.97
C TYR A 125 -14.08 -3.14 14.23
N GLU A 126 -13.69 -2.48 13.15
CA GLU A 126 -12.37 -2.64 12.55
C GLU A 126 -11.35 -1.86 13.36
N ALA A 127 -10.23 -2.50 13.70
CA ALA A 127 -9.11 -1.88 14.39
C ALA A 127 -8.00 -1.50 13.41
N TRP A 128 -7.54 -0.26 13.52
CA TRP A 128 -6.56 0.34 12.63
C TRP A 128 -5.40 0.91 13.43
N ARG A 129 -4.19 0.73 12.92
CA ARG A 129 -2.95 1.19 13.55
C ARG A 129 -2.14 1.99 12.56
N LEU A 130 -1.41 3.00 13.00
CA LEU A 130 -0.45 3.72 12.17
C LEU A 130 0.57 2.74 11.54
N LEU A 131 0.75 2.88 10.22
CA LEU A 131 1.66 2.04 9.46
C LEU A 131 3.10 2.21 9.98
N GLY A 132 3.75 1.10 10.31
CA GLY A 132 5.11 1.09 10.87
C GLY A 132 5.18 1.26 12.38
N SER A 133 4.04 1.41 13.06
CA SER A 133 3.98 1.40 14.53
C SER A 133 4.29 0.00 15.08
N SER A 134 5.09 -0.07 16.15
CA SER A 134 5.36 -1.31 16.90
C SER A 134 4.32 -1.62 17.97
N SER A 135 3.38 -0.71 18.22
CA SER A 135 2.31 -0.88 19.22
C SER A 135 1.34 -1.99 18.80
N THR A 136 0.86 -2.82 19.72
CA THR A 136 -0.23 -3.78 19.43
C THR A 136 -1.63 -3.16 19.56
N LYS A 137 -1.71 -1.88 19.98
CA LYS A 137 -2.98 -1.18 20.18
C LYS A 137 -3.45 -0.53 18.87
N ALA A 138 -4.76 -0.41 18.72
CA ALA A 138 -5.37 0.38 17.66
C ALA A 138 -5.23 1.88 17.96
N ASP A 139 -4.91 2.66 16.93
CA ASP A 139 -4.94 4.12 16.95
C ASP A 139 -6.34 4.65 16.58
N GLU A 140 -7.11 3.87 15.81
CA GLU A 140 -8.48 4.20 15.43
C GLU A 140 -9.33 2.91 15.35
N ILE A 141 -10.61 3.02 15.71
CA ILE A 141 -11.59 1.95 15.54
C ILE A 141 -12.81 2.48 14.77
N ASN A 142 -13.26 1.74 13.76
CA ASN A 142 -14.43 2.12 12.96
C ASN A 142 -15.49 1.04 13.07
N LYS A 143 -16.74 1.44 13.34
CA LYS A 143 -17.85 0.48 13.43
C LYS A 143 -17.99 -0.25 12.10
N VAL A 144 -18.09 -1.57 12.15
CA VAL A 144 -18.45 -2.38 10.98
C VAL A 144 -19.94 -2.14 10.73
N ILE A 145 -20.26 -1.52 9.59
CA ILE A 145 -21.64 -1.40 9.13
C ILE A 145 -21.97 -2.72 8.40
N PRO A 146 -22.91 -3.54 8.90
CA PRO A 146 -23.32 -4.77 8.23
C PRO A 146 -24.09 -4.51 6.94
#